data_AF-A0A7K8T233-F1
#
_entry.id   AF-A0A7K8T233-F1
#
_cell.length_a   1.000
_cell.length_b   1.000
_cell.length_c   1.000
_cell.angle_alpha   90.00
_cell.angle_beta   90.00
_cell.angle_gamma   90.00
#
_symmetry.space_group_name_H-M   'P 1'
#
loop_
_entity.id
_entity.type
_entity.pdbx_description
1 polymer ?
#
loop_
_entity_poly.entity_id
_entity_poly.type
_entity_poly.pdbx_seq_one_letter_code
_entity_poly.pdbx_strand_id
1 'polypeptide(L)'
;RGISSDERPKRPLTAYFRFLKENHSAFRQKNPEMTNLELVKKIAGAWKELPASQKQVYEEARKTDWQRYTEQLAAYKAQLNPAQAAALKEERRKRLAKRRSFKAKRELTVLGKPKRPRNAYNIFVSENFQESEGVSPAAKLKQLFDAWRKMSASQKQPYLQLAEDDKVRYENEMKSWEAKMVELGREDLTRAGQQGRKKKTAGTAKKAGTAKKAGTAKKAATAKKAGT
;
A
#
# COMPACT_ATOMS: atom_id res chain seq x y z
N ARG A 1 -16.85 -22.17 8.75
CA ARG A 1 -16.82 -20.92 7.95
C ARG A 1 -15.75 -20.02 8.54
N GLY A 2 -14.84 -19.47 7.74
CA GLY A 2 -13.74 -18.63 8.25
C GLY A 2 -14.23 -17.22 8.58
N ILE A 3 -13.85 -16.69 9.75
CA ILE A 3 -14.19 -15.33 10.18
C ILE A 3 -13.49 -14.33 9.25
N SER A 4 -14.26 -13.53 8.53
CA SER A 4 -13.76 -12.43 7.67
C SER A 4 -13.56 -11.16 8.49
N SER A 5 -12.63 -10.29 8.09
CA SER A 5 -12.51 -8.96 8.70
C SER A 5 -13.75 -8.07 8.51
N ASP A 6 -14.68 -8.46 7.65
CA ASP A 6 -15.98 -7.82 7.45
C ASP A 6 -16.97 -8.03 8.60
N GLU A 7 -16.83 -9.13 9.37
CA GLU A 7 -17.68 -9.43 10.54
C GLU A 7 -17.30 -8.59 11.76
N ARG A 8 -16.13 -7.95 11.73
CA ARG A 8 -15.68 -7.05 12.78
C ARG A 8 -16.56 -5.79 12.79
N PRO A 9 -17.13 -5.39 13.96
CA PRO A 9 -17.86 -4.14 14.08
C PRO A 9 -17.06 -2.96 13.53
N LYS A 10 -17.70 -2.13 12.70
CA LYS A 10 -17.11 -0.92 12.12
C LYS A 10 -17.29 0.24 13.09
N ARG A 11 -16.32 1.16 13.10
CA ARG A 11 -16.42 2.38 13.91
C ARG A 11 -17.63 3.20 13.45
N PRO A 12 -18.40 3.80 14.37
CA PRO A 12 -19.54 4.62 14.00
C PRO A 12 -19.09 5.92 13.35
N LEU A 13 -20.03 6.58 12.66
CA LEU A 13 -19.77 7.87 12.04
C LEU A 13 -19.56 8.94 13.12
N THR A 14 -18.69 9.90 12.83
CA THR A 14 -18.60 11.13 13.65
C THR A 14 -19.85 11.99 13.43
N ALA A 15 -20.14 12.93 14.33
CA ALA A 15 -21.25 13.88 14.21
C ALA A 15 -21.33 14.54 12.81
N TYR A 16 -20.22 15.08 12.30
CA TYR A 16 -20.17 15.66 10.95
C TYR A 16 -20.51 14.66 9.83
N PHE A 17 -19.90 13.48 9.79
CA PHE A 17 -20.19 12.48 8.77
C PHE A 17 -21.63 11.94 8.84
N ARG A 18 -22.25 11.94 10.02
CA ARG A 18 -23.68 11.64 10.19
C ARG A 18 -24.53 12.75 9.55
N PHE A 19 -24.28 14.01 9.89
CA PHE A 19 -24.91 15.17 9.24
C PHE A 19 -24.73 15.15 7.71
N LEU A 20 -23.51 14.88 7.23
CA LEU A 20 -23.23 14.76 5.80
C LEU A 20 -24.08 13.67 5.17
N LYS A 21 -24.12 12.47 5.75
CA LYS A 21 -24.89 11.34 5.20
C LYS A 21 -26.38 11.65 5.10
N GLU A 22 -26.95 12.30 6.11
CA GLU A 22 -28.38 12.64 6.15
C GLU A 22 -28.73 13.77 5.18
N ASN A 23 -27.86 14.76 5.01
CA ASN A 23 -28.14 15.94 4.20
C ASN A 23 -27.64 15.82 2.75
N HIS A 24 -26.76 14.87 2.43
CA HIS A 24 -26.14 14.76 1.11
C HIS A 24 -27.15 14.68 -0.04
N SER A 25 -28.21 13.87 0.11
CA SER A 25 -29.26 13.71 -0.90
C SER A 25 -30.04 15.01 -1.14
N ALA A 26 -30.44 15.70 -0.07
CA ALA A 26 -31.16 16.98 -0.16
C ALA A 26 -30.30 18.06 -0.82
N PHE A 27 -29.01 18.11 -0.49
CA PHE A 27 -28.07 19.02 -1.14
C PHE A 27 -27.87 18.65 -2.62
N ARG A 28 -27.81 17.35 -2.97
CA ARG A 28 -27.68 16.88 -4.36
C ARG A 28 -28.90 17.25 -5.19
N GLN A 29 -30.11 17.09 -4.65
CA GLN A 29 -31.35 17.47 -5.33
C GLN A 29 -31.41 18.98 -5.62
N LYS A 30 -30.94 19.81 -4.69
CA LYS A 30 -30.87 21.27 -4.88
C LYS A 30 -29.71 21.73 -5.77
N ASN A 31 -28.73 20.87 -6.01
CA ASN A 31 -27.52 21.20 -6.79
C ASN A 31 -27.15 20.00 -7.70
N PRO A 32 -28.01 19.65 -8.67
CA PRO A 32 -27.80 18.45 -9.50
C PRO A 32 -26.55 18.57 -10.39
N GLU A 33 -26.24 19.79 -10.85
CA GLU A 33 -25.10 20.10 -11.72
C GLU A 33 -23.75 20.13 -10.99
N MET A 34 -23.73 20.28 -9.65
CA MET A 34 -22.48 20.36 -8.90
C MET A 34 -21.73 19.03 -8.90
N THR A 35 -20.41 19.09 -8.91
CA THR A 35 -19.61 17.88 -8.65
C THR A 35 -19.77 17.44 -7.19
N ASN A 36 -19.58 16.15 -6.93
CA ASN A 36 -19.65 15.64 -5.54
C ASN A 36 -18.62 16.34 -4.61
N LEU A 37 -17.48 16.76 -5.15
CA LEU A 37 -16.46 17.48 -4.37
C LEU A 37 -16.96 18.86 -3.91
N GLU A 38 -17.58 19.62 -4.81
CA GLU A 38 -18.17 20.93 -4.49
C GLU A 38 -19.34 20.78 -3.53
N LEU A 39 -20.16 19.75 -3.75
CA LEU A 39 -21.29 19.44 -2.88
C LEU A 39 -20.84 19.16 -1.44
N VAL A 40 -19.83 18.30 -1.26
CA VAL A 40 -19.27 18.00 0.06
C VAL A 40 -18.63 19.24 0.70
N LYS A 41 -17.98 20.11 -0.07
CA LYS A 41 -17.48 21.41 0.43
C LYS A 41 -18.62 22.31 0.92
N LYS A 42 -19.73 22.38 0.19
CA LYS A 42 -20.93 23.15 0.56
C LYS A 42 -21.56 22.62 1.85
N ILE A 43 -21.70 21.31 1.98
CA ILE A 43 -22.18 20.65 3.22
C ILE A 43 -21.21 20.91 4.39
N ALA A 44 -19.90 20.89 4.15
CA ALA A 44 -18.91 21.23 5.17
C ALA A 44 -19.05 22.68 5.66
N GLY A 45 -19.38 23.61 4.76
CA GLY A 45 -19.73 24.99 5.09
C GLY A 45 -20.97 25.06 5.98
N ALA A 46 -22.07 24.44 5.55
CA ALA A 46 -23.32 24.38 6.31
C ALA A 46 -23.12 23.78 7.72
N TRP A 47 -22.29 22.74 7.85
CA TRP A 47 -21.93 22.20 9.16
C TRP A 47 -21.19 23.20 10.04
N LYS A 48 -20.29 24.03 9.49
CA LYS A 48 -19.57 25.05 10.27
C LYS A 48 -20.53 26.10 10.82
N GLU A 49 -21.49 26.53 10.01
CA GLU A 49 -22.51 27.53 10.36
C GLU A 49 -23.63 26.97 11.26
N LEU A 50 -23.77 25.64 11.33
CA LEU A 50 -24.80 24.98 12.12
C LEU A 50 -24.71 25.40 13.61
N PRO A 51 -25.82 25.81 14.25
CA PRO A 51 -25.84 26.19 15.66
C PRO A 51 -25.34 25.07 16.59
N ALA A 52 -24.75 25.45 17.72
CA ALA A 52 -24.23 24.48 18.70
C ALA A 52 -25.30 23.50 19.19
N SER A 53 -26.54 23.97 19.39
CA SER A 53 -27.68 23.14 19.79
C SER A 53 -27.99 22.04 18.77
N GLN A 54 -27.97 22.35 17.48
CA GLN A 54 -28.22 21.36 16.42
C GLN A 54 -27.02 20.43 16.24
N LYS A 55 -25.79 20.93 16.37
CA LYS A 55 -24.57 20.10 16.39
C LYS A 55 -24.59 19.11 17.56
N GLN A 56 -25.12 19.52 18.71
CA GLN A 56 -25.16 18.71 19.91
C GLN A 56 -25.98 17.42 19.72
N VAL A 57 -27.10 17.49 19.00
CA VAL A 57 -27.91 16.30 18.64
C VAL A 57 -27.06 15.24 17.92
N TYR A 58 -26.20 15.68 16.99
CA TYR A 58 -25.30 14.79 16.27
C TYR A 58 -24.17 14.23 17.14
N GLU A 59 -23.64 15.02 18.08
CA GLU A 59 -22.61 14.56 19.02
C GLU A 59 -23.17 13.58 20.05
N GLU A 60 -24.38 13.80 20.56
CA GLU A 60 -25.07 12.85 21.44
C GLU A 60 -25.33 11.53 20.73
N ALA A 61 -25.85 11.58 19.51
CA ALA A 61 -26.08 10.37 18.74
C ALA A 61 -24.78 9.61 18.42
N ARG A 62 -23.68 10.34 18.19
CA ARG A 62 -22.34 9.74 18.07
C ARG A 62 -21.89 9.07 19.37
N LYS A 63 -22.13 9.67 20.54
CA LYS A 63 -21.78 9.06 21.84
C LYS A 63 -22.53 7.76 22.04
N THR A 64 -23.83 7.74 21.77
CA THR A 64 -24.67 6.53 21.85
C THR A 64 -24.18 5.44 20.88
N ASP A 65 -23.93 5.79 19.63
CA ASP A 65 -23.37 4.84 18.65
C ASP A 65 -22.00 4.30 19.07
N TRP A 66 -21.18 5.14 19.72
CA TRP A 66 -19.87 4.73 20.23
C TRP A 66 -19.99 3.71 21.36
N GLN A 67 -20.92 3.90 22.30
CA GLN A 67 -21.21 2.93 23.36
C GLN A 67 -21.64 1.59 22.76
N ARG A 68 -22.62 1.60 21.85
CA ARG A 68 -23.06 0.40 21.12
C ARG A 68 -21.91 -0.28 20.38
N TYR A 69 -21.06 0.50 19.71
CA TYR A 69 -19.89 -0.03 19.02
C TYR A 69 -18.90 -0.71 19.97
N THR A 70 -18.67 -0.11 21.15
CA THR A 70 -17.74 -0.68 22.13
C THR A 70 -18.24 -2.01 22.69
N GLU A 71 -19.53 -2.12 22.99
CA GLU A 71 -20.17 -3.36 23.43
C GLU A 71 -20.10 -4.44 22.33
N GLN A 72 -20.50 -4.10 21.11
CA GLN A 72 -20.42 -5.01 19.97
C GLN A 72 -18.99 -5.50 19.71
N LEU A 73 -18.00 -4.61 19.81
CA LEU A 73 -16.60 -4.97 19.61
C LEU A 73 -16.07 -5.86 20.75
N ALA A 74 -16.52 -5.64 21.99
CA ALA A 74 -16.17 -6.48 23.13
C ALA A 74 -16.76 -7.89 22.96
N ALA A 75 -18.05 -7.99 22.63
CA ALA A 75 -18.71 -9.27 22.33
C ALA A 75 -18.03 -10.01 21.17
N TYR A 76 -17.75 -9.31 20.07
CA TYR A 76 -17.03 -9.88 18.92
C TYR A 76 -15.66 -10.44 19.33
N LYS A 77 -14.88 -9.69 20.13
CA LYS A 77 -13.56 -10.16 20.58
C LYS A 77 -13.65 -11.36 21.52
N ALA A 78 -14.67 -11.42 22.39
CA ALA A 78 -14.87 -12.54 23.29
C ALA A 78 -15.22 -13.85 22.56
N GLN A 79 -15.83 -13.75 21.38
CA GLN A 79 -16.15 -14.91 20.52
C GLN A 79 -14.95 -15.46 19.73
N LEU A 80 -13.85 -14.71 19.63
CA LEU A 80 -12.69 -15.11 18.84
C LEU A 80 -11.80 -16.10 19.59
N ASN A 81 -11.45 -17.20 18.93
CA ASN A 81 -10.36 -18.05 19.41
C ASN A 81 -8.98 -17.43 19.09
N PRO A 82 -7.90 -17.86 19.77
CA PRO A 82 -6.56 -17.29 19.57
C PRO A 82 -6.05 -17.38 18.12
N ALA A 83 -6.38 -18.46 17.40
CA ALA A 83 -5.97 -18.65 16.00
C ALA A 83 -6.66 -17.66 15.06
N GLN A 84 -7.96 -17.43 15.23
CA GLN A 84 -8.75 -16.44 14.49
C GLN A 84 -8.26 -15.02 14.78
N ALA A 85 -8.01 -14.69 16.05
CA ALA A 85 -7.45 -13.39 16.42
C ALA A 85 -6.07 -13.14 15.77
N ALA A 86 -5.21 -14.16 15.71
CA ALA A 86 -3.92 -14.09 15.02
C ALA A 86 -4.11 -13.90 13.50
N ALA A 87 -5.03 -14.65 12.87
CA ALA A 87 -5.34 -14.53 11.45
C ALA A 87 -5.83 -13.12 11.08
N LEU A 88 -6.73 -12.53 11.86
CA LEU A 88 -7.23 -11.16 11.65
C LEU A 88 -6.14 -10.11 11.82
N LYS A 89 -5.22 -10.31 12.78
CA LYS A 89 -4.06 -9.44 12.98
C LYS A 89 -3.11 -9.48 11.78
N GLU A 90 -2.86 -10.68 11.26
CA GLU A 90 -2.07 -10.93 10.05
C GLU A 90 -2.69 -10.31 8.80
N GLU A 91 -3.99 -10.50 8.59
CA GLU A 91 -4.74 -9.87 7.50
C GLU A 91 -4.65 -8.34 7.56
N ARG A 92 -4.87 -7.75 8.74
CA ARG A 92 -4.72 -6.30 8.95
C ARG A 92 -3.31 -5.82 8.64
N ARG A 93 -2.28 -6.60 9.01
CA ARG A 93 -0.88 -6.29 8.71
C ARG A 93 -0.64 -6.31 7.20
N LYS A 94 -1.09 -7.35 6.49
CA LYS A 94 -0.97 -7.47 5.03
C LYS A 94 -1.69 -6.32 4.32
N ARG A 95 -2.91 -5.98 4.73
CA ARG A 95 -3.69 -4.86 4.18
C ARG A 95 -2.99 -3.52 4.36
N LEU A 96 -2.45 -3.25 5.56
CA LEU A 96 -1.72 -2.02 5.83
C LEU A 96 -0.39 -1.97 5.06
N ALA A 97 0.34 -3.08 4.95
CA ALA A 97 1.56 -3.18 4.17
C ALA A 97 1.29 -2.90 2.68
N LYS A 98 0.23 -3.49 2.12
CA LYS A 98 -0.25 -3.20 0.75
C LYS A 98 -0.57 -1.72 0.59
N ARG A 99 -1.32 -1.10 1.51
CA ARG A 99 -1.61 0.35 1.44
C ARG A 99 -0.34 1.21 1.48
N ARG A 100 0.64 0.85 2.32
CA ARG A 100 1.93 1.54 2.40
C ARG A 100 2.74 1.39 1.11
N SER A 101 2.77 0.21 0.50
CA SER A 101 3.48 -0.01 -0.76
C SER A 101 2.84 0.77 -1.92
N PHE A 102 1.51 0.83 -1.99
CA PHE A 102 0.81 1.67 -2.97
C PHE A 102 1.09 3.15 -2.78
N LYS A 103 1.08 3.66 -1.53
CA LYS A 103 1.41 5.06 -1.25
C LYS A 103 2.84 5.39 -1.68
N ALA A 104 3.80 4.53 -1.32
CA ALA A 104 5.20 4.70 -1.70
C ALA A 104 5.38 4.65 -3.23
N LYS A 105 4.70 3.72 -3.92
CA LYS A 105 4.74 3.65 -5.39
C LYS A 105 4.19 4.93 -6.03
N ARG A 106 3.04 5.43 -5.54
CA ARG A 106 2.43 6.66 -6.04
C ARG A 106 3.33 7.88 -5.83
N GLU A 107 3.97 7.97 -4.66
CA GLU A 107 4.96 9.02 -4.36
C GLU A 107 6.12 8.99 -5.37
N LEU A 108 6.71 7.81 -5.63
CA LEU A 108 7.77 7.68 -6.63
C LEU A 108 7.30 8.06 -8.04
N THR A 109 6.06 7.76 -8.40
CA THR A 109 5.47 8.18 -9.69
C THR A 109 5.31 9.70 -9.75
N VAL A 110 4.82 10.35 -8.69
CA VAL A 110 4.69 11.82 -8.62
C VAL A 110 6.05 12.50 -8.68
N LEU A 111 7.09 11.90 -8.08
CA LEU A 111 8.47 12.39 -8.14
C LEU A 111 9.15 12.10 -9.49
N GLY A 112 8.43 11.55 -10.48
CA GLY A 112 8.95 11.27 -11.81
C GLY A 112 10.09 10.25 -11.83
N LYS A 113 10.08 9.27 -10.91
CA LYS A 113 11.14 8.25 -10.88
C LYS A 113 11.22 7.49 -12.20
N PRO A 114 12.40 7.41 -12.83
CA PRO A 114 12.63 6.68 -14.07
C PRO A 114 12.10 5.24 -14.02
N LYS A 115 11.44 4.81 -15.11
CA LYS A 115 11.00 3.42 -15.26
C LYS A 115 12.23 2.54 -15.49
N ARG A 116 12.18 1.33 -14.93
CA ARG A 116 13.23 0.30 -15.10
C ARG A 116 13.53 0.04 -16.57
N PRO A 117 14.78 -0.34 -16.91
CA PRO A 117 15.14 -0.61 -18.28
C PRO A 117 14.33 -1.79 -18.82
N ARG A 118 13.89 -1.68 -20.07
CA ARG A 118 13.21 -2.74 -20.81
C ARG A 118 14.24 -3.76 -21.28
N ASN A 119 13.92 -5.03 -21.12
CA ASN A 119 14.71 -6.10 -21.72
C ASN A 119 14.27 -6.33 -23.18
N ALA A 120 15.06 -7.10 -23.94
CA ALA A 120 14.79 -7.35 -25.36
C ALA A 120 13.39 -7.95 -25.61
N TYR A 121 12.96 -8.89 -24.76
CA TYR A 121 11.64 -9.48 -24.87
C TYR A 121 10.50 -8.47 -24.62
N ASN A 122 10.65 -7.56 -23.66
CA ASN A 122 9.65 -6.53 -23.38
C ASN A 122 9.51 -5.55 -24.57
N ILE A 123 10.62 -5.26 -25.26
CA ILE A 123 10.63 -4.41 -26.46
C ILE A 123 9.92 -5.15 -27.60
N PHE A 124 10.30 -6.40 -27.87
CA PHE A 124 9.62 -7.27 -28.82
C PHE A 124 8.11 -7.35 -28.55
N VAL A 125 7.71 -7.62 -27.31
CA VAL A 125 6.30 -7.64 -26.92
C VAL A 125 5.65 -6.29 -27.19
N SER A 126 6.26 -5.17 -26.81
CA SER A 126 5.63 -3.86 -27.03
C SER A 126 5.38 -3.52 -28.50
N GLU A 127 6.23 -3.99 -29.42
CA GLU A 127 6.08 -3.78 -30.86
C GLU A 127 5.06 -4.74 -31.48
N ASN A 128 5.04 -5.99 -31.02
CA ASN A 128 4.24 -7.05 -31.66
C ASN A 128 2.89 -7.30 -30.96
N PHE A 129 2.63 -6.70 -29.79
CA PHE A 129 1.41 -6.98 -29.01
C PHE A 129 0.13 -6.52 -29.69
N GLN A 130 0.15 -5.38 -30.37
CA GLN A 130 -1.02 -4.86 -31.07
C GLN A 130 -1.42 -5.77 -32.24
N GLU A 131 -0.43 -6.24 -33.00
CA GLU A 131 -0.61 -7.08 -34.19
C GLU A 131 -0.85 -8.55 -33.86
N SER A 132 -0.45 -9.01 -32.66
CA SER A 132 -0.69 -10.39 -32.24
C SER A 132 -2.19 -10.74 -32.16
N GLU A 133 -2.56 -11.88 -32.72
CA GLU A 133 -3.91 -12.42 -32.63
C GLU A 133 -4.15 -13.10 -31.28
N GLY A 134 -5.39 -13.11 -30.81
CA GLY A 134 -5.74 -13.81 -29.58
C GLY A 134 -6.93 -13.21 -28.86
N VAL A 135 -7.77 -14.10 -28.34
CA VAL A 135 -9.05 -13.77 -27.69
C VAL A 135 -8.85 -12.99 -26.38
N SER A 136 -7.68 -13.11 -25.74
CA SER A 136 -7.35 -12.38 -24.52
C SER A 136 -5.89 -11.87 -24.53
N PRO A 137 -5.59 -10.78 -23.79
CA PRO A 137 -4.22 -10.32 -23.57
C PRO A 137 -3.27 -11.41 -23.08
N ALA A 138 -3.76 -12.33 -22.24
CA ALA A 138 -2.96 -13.44 -21.73
C ALA A 138 -2.62 -14.46 -22.84
N ALA A 139 -3.59 -14.76 -23.72
CA ALA A 139 -3.36 -15.63 -24.87
C ALA A 139 -2.35 -15.00 -25.86
N LYS A 140 -2.50 -13.70 -26.15
CA LYS A 140 -1.54 -12.94 -26.98
C LYS A 140 -0.11 -13.01 -26.42
N LEU A 141 0.06 -12.73 -25.12
CA LEU A 141 1.38 -12.82 -24.47
C LEU A 141 1.99 -14.22 -24.54
N LYS A 142 1.18 -15.27 -24.39
CA LYS A 142 1.66 -16.66 -24.50
C LYS A 142 2.18 -16.95 -25.91
N GLN A 143 1.44 -16.54 -26.94
CA GLN A 143 1.88 -16.72 -28.33
C GLN A 143 3.16 -15.93 -28.64
N LEU A 144 3.26 -14.67 -28.19
CA LEU A 144 4.47 -13.86 -28.35
C LEU A 144 5.67 -14.48 -27.62
N PHE A 145 5.45 -15.08 -26.45
CA PHE A 145 6.49 -15.82 -25.75
C PHE A 145 6.99 -17.02 -26.57
N ASP A 146 6.07 -17.79 -27.15
CA ASP A 146 6.42 -18.93 -28.00
C ASP A 146 7.13 -18.49 -29.29
N ALA A 147 6.67 -17.40 -29.93
CA ALA A 147 7.31 -16.78 -31.09
C ALA A 147 8.74 -16.32 -30.76
N TRP A 148 8.92 -15.58 -29.66
CA TRP A 148 10.23 -15.15 -29.18
C TRP A 148 11.17 -16.33 -28.92
N ARG A 149 10.68 -17.44 -28.36
CA ARG A 149 11.51 -18.64 -28.15
C ARG A 149 12.02 -19.23 -29.46
N LYS A 150 11.17 -19.28 -30.49
CA LYS A 150 11.50 -19.83 -31.81
C LYS A 150 12.40 -18.93 -32.66
N MET A 151 12.46 -17.62 -32.37
CA MET A 151 13.32 -16.69 -33.10
C MET A 151 14.81 -17.03 -32.96
N SER A 152 15.53 -16.90 -34.08
CA SER A 152 16.97 -17.12 -34.14
C SER A 152 17.74 -16.03 -33.38
N ALA A 153 19.04 -16.28 -33.14
CA ALA A 153 19.91 -15.30 -32.50
C ALA A 153 20.01 -14.00 -33.33
N SER A 154 20.06 -14.10 -34.66
CA SER A 154 20.12 -12.95 -35.58
C SER A 154 18.84 -12.11 -35.54
N GLN A 155 17.67 -12.75 -35.52
CA GLN A 155 16.37 -12.06 -35.40
C GLN A 155 16.21 -11.37 -34.04
N LYS A 156 16.88 -11.86 -32.99
CA LYS A 156 16.87 -11.25 -31.66
C LYS A 156 17.87 -10.11 -31.51
N GLN A 157 18.90 -10.01 -32.37
CA GLN A 157 19.96 -9.00 -32.22
C GLN A 157 19.42 -7.56 -32.17
N PRO A 158 18.48 -7.12 -33.02
CA PRO A 158 17.97 -5.75 -32.96
C PRO A 158 17.36 -5.43 -31.59
N TYR A 159 16.57 -6.35 -31.03
CA TYR A 159 15.95 -6.20 -29.72
C TYR A 159 16.97 -6.24 -28.57
N LEU A 160 18.03 -7.02 -28.70
CA LEU A 160 19.13 -7.05 -27.74
C LEU A 160 19.87 -5.71 -27.73
N GLN A 161 20.15 -5.13 -28.90
CA GLN A 161 20.76 -3.82 -29.01
C GLN A 161 19.87 -2.73 -28.39
N LEU A 162 18.58 -2.70 -28.73
CA LEU A 162 17.62 -1.75 -28.15
C LEU A 162 17.51 -1.89 -26.62
N ALA A 163 17.69 -3.11 -26.09
CA ALA A 163 17.69 -3.33 -24.64
C ALA A 163 18.95 -2.77 -23.97
N GLU A 164 20.12 -2.84 -24.62
CA GLU A 164 21.34 -2.19 -24.15
C GLU A 164 21.20 -0.67 -24.17
N ASP A 165 20.64 -0.11 -25.25
CA ASP A 165 20.39 1.33 -25.36
C ASP A 165 19.41 1.81 -24.27
N ASP A 166 18.37 1.03 -23.95
CA ASP A 166 17.42 1.36 -22.88
C ASP A 166 18.03 1.26 -21.48
N LYS A 167 19.08 0.44 -21.28
CA LYS A 167 19.89 0.48 -20.04
C LYS A 167 20.65 1.79 -19.93
N VAL A 168 21.29 2.25 -21.00
CA VAL A 168 22.02 3.53 -21.02
C VAL A 168 21.06 4.69 -20.72
N ARG A 169 19.88 4.72 -21.38
CA ARG A 169 18.81 5.67 -21.08
C ARG A 169 18.45 5.66 -19.59
N TYR A 170 18.14 4.50 -19.03
CA TYR A 170 17.78 4.36 -17.61
C TYR A 170 18.88 4.86 -16.69
N GLU A 171 20.15 4.57 -16.97
CA GLU A 171 21.27 5.02 -16.16
C GLU A 171 21.40 6.54 -16.15
N ASN A 172 21.28 7.18 -17.31
CA ASN A 172 21.34 8.65 -17.44
C ASN A 172 20.16 9.33 -16.75
N GLU A 173 18.94 8.83 -16.96
CA GLU A 173 17.75 9.32 -16.26
C GLU A 173 17.86 9.13 -14.74
N MET A 174 18.37 7.98 -14.28
CA MET A 174 18.55 7.71 -12.86
C MET A 174 19.59 8.60 -12.22
N LYS A 175 20.72 8.89 -12.88
CA LYS A 175 21.73 9.85 -12.38
C LYS A 175 21.09 11.22 -12.17
N SER A 176 20.38 11.72 -13.18
CA SER A 176 19.71 13.03 -13.14
C SER A 176 18.62 13.07 -12.06
N TRP A 177 17.80 12.00 -11.97
CA TRP A 177 16.75 11.90 -10.96
C TRP A 177 17.32 11.81 -9.54
N GLU A 178 18.38 11.05 -9.31
CA GLU A 178 19.03 10.95 -7.99
C GLU A 178 19.64 12.28 -7.56
N ALA A 179 20.29 13.01 -8.47
CA ALA A 179 20.79 14.37 -8.19
C ALA A 179 19.65 15.30 -7.74
N LYS A 180 18.53 15.30 -8.47
CA LYS A 180 17.32 16.05 -8.08
C LYS A 180 16.77 15.63 -6.72
N MET A 181 16.80 14.34 -6.38
CA MET A 181 16.35 13.87 -5.06
C MET A 181 17.27 14.34 -3.93
N VAL A 182 18.58 14.42 -4.16
CA VAL A 182 19.54 14.97 -3.19
C VAL A 182 19.27 16.46 -2.97
N GLU A 183 19.09 17.22 -4.05
CA GLU A 183 18.76 18.66 -3.99
C GLU A 183 17.47 18.93 -3.20
N LEU A 184 16.45 18.08 -3.37
CA LEU A 184 15.19 18.15 -2.61
C LEU A 184 15.29 17.60 -1.17
N GLY A 185 16.48 17.22 -0.69
CA GLY A 185 16.69 16.64 0.64
C GLY A 185 16.08 15.24 0.83
N ARG A 186 15.72 14.57 -0.28
CA ARG A 186 15.10 13.23 -0.32
C ARG A 186 16.12 12.14 -0.65
N GLU A 187 17.29 12.23 -0.04
CA GLU A 187 18.38 11.26 -0.20
C GLU A 187 17.96 9.82 0.17
N ASP A 188 16.93 9.67 1.02
CA ASP A 188 16.33 8.40 1.40
C ASP A 188 15.80 7.57 0.21
N LEU A 189 15.50 8.25 -0.91
CA LEU A 189 14.96 7.65 -2.13
C LEU A 189 16.04 7.24 -3.14
N THR A 190 17.27 7.71 -2.97
CA THR A 190 18.41 7.36 -3.83
C THR A 190 18.85 5.90 -3.60
N ARG A 191 19.52 5.29 -4.58
CA ARG A 191 20.07 3.93 -4.42
C ARG A 191 21.05 3.86 -3.25
N ALA A 192 21.90 4.87 -3.08
CA ALA A 192 22.86 4.95 -1.98
C ALA A 192 22.16 5.03 -0.61
N GLY A 193 21.17 5.90 -0.46
CA GLY A 193 20.38 6.04 0.77
C GLY A 193 19.64 4.74 1.15
N GLN A 194 19.09 4.04 0.16
CA GLN A 194 18.43 2.75 0.37
C GLN A 194 19.42 1.65 0.81
N GLN A 195 20.61 1.60 0.23
CA GLN A 195 21.66 0.66 0.63
C GLN A 195 22.13 0.94 2.07
N GLY A 196 22.32 2.20 2.44
CA GLY A 196 22.67 2.61 3.80
C GLY A 196 21.62 2.16 4.82
N ARG A 197 20.33 2.35 4.52
CA ARG A 197 19.24 1.89 5.39
C ARG A 197 19.21 0.37 5.53
N LYS A 198 19.39 -0.37 4.44
CA LYS A 198 19.47 -1.85 4.47
C LYS A 198 20.62 -2.33 5.35
N LYS A 199 21.82 -1.77 5.21
CA LYS A 199 22.99 -2.10 6.06
C LYS A 199 22.71 -1.81 7.54
N LYS A 200 22.11 -0.66 7.87
CA LYS A 200 21.71 -0.33 9.25
C LYS A 200 20.72 -1.37 9.80
N THR A 201 19.66 -1.71 9.06
CA THR A 201 18.68 -2.71 9.51
C THR A 201 19.28 -4.11 9.69
N ALA A 202 20.21 -4.51 8.82
CA ALA A 202 20.93 -5.78 8.94
C ALA A 202 21.84 -5.80 10.20
N GLY A 203 22.52 -4.69 10.49
CA GLY A 203 23.33 -4.53 11.70
C GLY A 203 22.50 -4.63 12.98
N THR A 204 21.35 -3.96 13.04
CA THR A 204 20.43 -4.03 14.19
C THR A 204 19.87 -5.44 14.38
N ALA A 205 19.51 -6.14 13.30
CA ALA A 205 19.05 -7.53 13.38
C ALA A 205 20.15 -8.48 13.88
N LYS A 206 21.40 -8.30 13.44
CA LYS A 206 22.56 -9.09 13.91
C LYS A 206 22.83 -8.86 15.39
N LYS A 207 22.73 -7.61 15.89
CA LYS A 207 22.85 -7.27 17.32
C LYS A 207 21.71 -7.83 18.17
N ALA A 208 20.47 -7.79 17.68
CA ALA A 208 19.32 -8.38 18.39
C ALA A 208 19.41 -9.91 18.48
N GLY A 209 19.91 -10.58 17.43
CA GLY A 209 20.15 -12.02 17.42
C GLY A 209 21.26 -12.46 18.38
N THR A 210 22.31 -11.66 18.53
CA THR A 210 23.41 -11.92 19.49
C THR A 210 22.97 -11.67 20.93
N ALA A 211 22.22 -10.59 21.20
CA ALA A 211 21.64 -10.34 22.52
C ALA A 211 20.68 -11.45 22.97
N LYS A 212 19.86 -11.99 22.04
CA LYS A 212 18.96 -13.11 22.33
C LYS A 212 19.71 -14.42 22.63
N LYS A 213 20.82 -14.69 21.94
CA LYS A 213 21.70 -15.86 22.20
C LYS A 213 22.45 -15.74 23.54
N ALA A 214 22.93 -14.55 23.90
CA ALA A 214 23.60 -14.32 25.18
C ALA A 214 22.62 -14.48 26.37
N GLY A 215 21.36 -14.03 26.20
CA GLY A 215 20.31 -14.21 27.21
C GLY A 215 19.93 -15.68 27.45
N THR A 216 19.88 -16.52 26.42
CA THR A 216 19.62 -17.96 26.58
C THR A 216 20.81 -18.71 27.18
N ALA A 217 22.04 -18.36 26.83
CA ALA A 217 23.25 -18.97 27.42
C ALA A 217 23.37 -18.66 28.93
N LYS A 218 23.04 -17.43 29.34
CA LYS A 218 23.07 -17.04 30.76
C LYS A 218 22.01 -17.78 31.59
N LYS A 219 20.82 -18.04 31.01
CA LYS A 219 19.73 -18.79 31.66
C LYS A 219 20.04 -20.30 31.81
N ALA A 220 20.77 -20.88 30.84
CA ALA A 220 21.20 -22.27 30.91
C ALA A 220 22.32 -22.49 31.97
N ALA A 221 23.17 -21.49 32.19
CA ALA A 221 24.23 -21.54 33.20
C ALA A 221 23.70 -21.42 34.64
N THR A 222 22.65 -20.62 34.89
CA THR A 222 22.03 -20.53 36.21
C THR A 222 21.22 -21.76 36.59
N ALA A 223 20.60 -22.43 35.61
CA ALA A 223 19.85 -23.67 35.86
C ALA A 223 20.76 -24.84 36.28
N LYS A 224 22.03 -24.86 35.85
CA LYS A 224 23.01 -25.89 36.26
C LYS A 224 23.60 -25.68 37.66
N LYS A 225 23.52 -24.48 38.24
CA LYS A 225 24.04 -24.17 39.59
C LYS A 225 23.02 -24.36 40.71
N ALA A 226 21.75 -24.60 40.40
CA ALA A 226 20.68 -24.80 41.37
C ALA A 226 20.27 -26.27 41.55
N GLY A 227 21.02 -27.21 40.94
CA GLY A 227 20.73 -28.64 40.95
C GLY A 227 21.86 -29.48 41.57
N THR A 228 22.62 -28.91 42.50
CA THR A 228 23.61 -29.59 43.34
C THR A 228 23.38 -29.13 44.77
#